data_AF-A0ABD6EI75-F1
#
_entry.id   AF-A0ABD6EI75-F1
#
_cell.length_a   1.000
_cell.length_b   1.000
_cell.length_c   1.000
_cell.angle_alpha   90.00
_cell.angle_beta   90.00
_cell.angle_gamma   90.00
#
_symmetry.space_group_name_H-M   'P 1'
#
loop_
_entity.id
_entity.type
_entity.pdbx_description
1 polymer ?
#
loop_
_entity_poly.entity_id
_entity_poly.type
_entity_poly.pdbx_seq_one_letter_code
_entity_poly.pdbx_strand_id
1 'polypeptide(L)'
;MQTLLVLLAALSVSINADSADDKLKRCCQTYRDQADATGKECIDRFCTFRGMSGATVLNFLDKCGHSGTVVSNMFSCASSNVDHSECCKAAGVQDKCLLYCTTHHGAPSDYKAYSACVDDFDKIHNCFESYLETHPPVRE
;
A
#
# COMPACT_ATOMS: atom_id res chain seq x y z
N MET A 1 39.27 -17.58 -46.55
CA MET A 1 38.13 -16.64 -46.61
C MET A 1 37.29 -16.86 -45.37
N GLN A 2 37.36 -15.89 -44.45
CA GLN A 2 36.50 -15.58 -43.28
C GLN A 2 36.02 -16.68 -42.31
N THR A 3 36.58 -16.52 -41.10
CA THR A 3 36.19 -16.95 -39.76
C THR A 3 34.73 -16.63 -39.43
N LEU A 4 33.97 -17.62 -38.95
CA LEU A 4 32.62 -17.42 -38.40
C LEU A 4 32.72 -17.09 -36.90
N LEU A 5 32.58 -15.81 -36.56
CA LEU A 5 32.46 -15.33 -35.18
C LEU A 5 30.99 -15.41 -34.74
N VAL A 6 30.67 -16.34 -33.85
CA VAL A 6 29.35 -16.42 -33.20
C VAL A 6 29.34 -15.39 -32.07
N LEU A 7 28.65 -14.26 -32.29
CA LEU A 7 28.41 -13.23 -31.27
C LEU A 7 27.39 -13.74 -30.25
N LEU A 8 27.86 -14.14 -29.05
CA LEU A 8 27.03 -14.32 -27.87
C LEU A 8 26.62 -12.93 -27.36
N ALA A 9 25.41 -12.48 -27.73
CA ALA A 9 24.80 -11.31 -27.11
C ALA A 9 24.39 -11.68 -25.67
N ALA A 10 25.15 -11.21 -24.68
CA ALA A 10 24.75 -11.27 -23.29
C ALA A 10 23.53 -10.35 -23.09
N LEU A 11 22.34 -10.94 -23.04
CA LEU A 11 21.14 -10.25 -22.56
C LEU A 11 21.34 -10.00 -21.05
N SER A 12 21.82 -8.82 -20.70
CA SER A 12 21.75 -8.31 -19.33
C SER A 12 20.27 -8.12 -18.99
N VAL A 13 19.68 -9.11 -18.33
CA VAL A 13 18.35 -8.99 -17.72
C VAL A 13 18.48 -7.96 -16.59
N SER A 14 18.04 -6.74 -16.85
CA SER A 14 17.86 -5.75 -15.79
C SER A 14 16.69 -6.23 -14.92
N ILE A 15 17.01 -6.78 -13.76
CA ILE A 15 16.02 -6.99 -12.71
C ILE A 15 15.68 -5.59 -12.18
N ASN A 16 14.67 -4.95 -12.75
CA ASN A 16 14.11 -3.75 -12.14
C ASN A 16 13.49 -4.19 -10.82
N ALA A 17 14.02 -3.69 -9.71
CA ALA A 17 13.36 -3.86 -8.43
C ALA A 17 12.01 -3.15 -8.49
N ASP A 18 10.95 -3.86 -8.09
CA ASP A 18 9.62 -3.27 -7.97
C ASP A 18 9.61 -2.15 -6.95
N SER A 19 8.95 -1.04 -7.27
CA SER A 19 8.69 0.02 -6.29
C SER A 19 7.76 -0.45 -5.19
N ALA A 20 7.74 0.25 -4.06
CA ALA A 20 6.76 0.01 -3.00
C ALA A 20 5.31 0.05 -3.54
N ASP A 21 5.03 0.96 -4.47
CA ASP A 21 3.72 1.15 -5.08
C ASP A 21 3.35 -0.04 -6.01
N ASP A 22 4.32 -0.64 -6.70
CA ASP A 22 4.10 -1.86 -7.51
C ASP A 22 3.82 -3.08 -6.63
N LYS A 23 4.55 -3.22 -5.52
CA LYS A 23 4.31 -4.28 -4.53
C LYS A 23 2.93 -4.14 -3.89
N LEU A 24 2.54 -2.92 -3.51
CA LEU A 24 1.22 -2.61 -2.97
C LEU A 24 0.10 -2.98 -3.97
N LYS A 25 0.21 -2.55 -5.23
CA LYS A 25 -0.76 -2.87 -6.28
C LYS A 25 -0.93 -4.37 -6.43
N ARG A 26 0.17 -5.14 -6.52
CA ARG A 26 0.09 -6.60 -6.67
C ARG A 26 -0.60 -7.27 -5.48
N CYS A 27 -0.24 -6.88 -4.26
CA CYS A 27 -0.92 -7.40 -3.06
C CYS A 27 -2.43 -7.17 -3.12
N CYS A 28 -2.87 -5.96 -3.47
CA CYS A 28 -4.30 -5.66 -3.60
C CYS A 28 -5.02 -6.48 -4.66
N GLN A 29 -4.36 -6.75 -5.80
CA GLN A 29 -4.94 -7.55 -6.88
C GLN A 29 -5.27 -8.98 -6.42
N THR A 30 -4.56 -9.54 -5.42
CA THR A 30 -4.88 -10.86 -4.86
C THR A 30 -6.23 -10.94 -4.13
N TYR A 31 -6.82 -9.79 -3.78
CA TYR A 31 -8.15 -9.69 -3.16
C TYR A 31 -9.25 -9.34 -4.14
N ARG A 32 -8.90 -8.97 -5.38
CA ARG A 32 -9.85 -8.39 -6.35
C ARG A 32 -10.99 -9.33 -6.73
N ASP A 33 -10.72 -10.62 -6.85
CA ASP A 33 -11.75 -11.60 -7.23
C ASP A 33 -12.75 -11.89 -6.11
N GLN A 34 -12.39 -11.56 -4.87
CA GLN A 34 -13.26 -11.70 -3.69
C GLN A 34 -14.11 -10.44 -3.45
N ALA A 35 -13.80 -9.34 -4.14
CA ALA A 35 -14.48 -8.06 -3.99
C ALA A 35 -15.74 -7.97 -4.86
N ASP A 36 -16.72 -7.20 -4.39
CA ASP A 36 -17.87 -6.79 -5.22
C ASP A 36 -17.46 -5.77 -6.29
N ALA A 37 -18.41 -5.27 -7.08
CA ALA A 37 -18.12 -4.32 -8.16
C ALA A 37 -17.48 -3.00 -7.64
N THR A 38 -17.96 -2.46 -6.52
CA THR A 38 -17.42 -1.24 -5.92
C THR A 38 -16.04 -1.51 -5.34
N GLY A 39 -15.84 -2.66 -4.71
CA GLY A 39 -14.56 -3.10 -4.19
C GLY A 39 -13.49 -3.28 -5.26
N LYS A 40 -13.86 -3.82 -6.43
CA LYS A 40 -12.97 -3.89 -7.59
C LYS A 40 -12.57 -2.50 -8.08
N GLU A 41 -13.52 -1.58 -8.19
CA GLU A 41 -13.22 -0.18 -8.52
C GLU A 41 -12.27 0.45 -7.48
N CYS A 42 -12.50 0.17 -6.19
CA CYS A 42 -11.67 0.66 -5.10
C CYS A 42 -10.22 0.18 -5.19
N ILE A 43 -10.03 -1.11 -5.43
CA ILE A 43 -8.71 -1.71 -5.64
C ILE A 43 -8.02 -1.07 -6.86
N ASP A 44 -8.73 -0.98 -7.98
CA ASP A 44 -8.16 -0.52 -9.24
C ASP A 44 -7.81 0.98 -9.21
N ARG A 45 -8.54 1.80 -8.46
CA ARG A 45 -8.36 3.27 -8.42
C ARG A 45 -7.55 3.78 -7.24
N PHE A 46 -7.70 3.18 -6.06
CA PHE A 46 -7.18 3.75 -4.82
C PHE A 46 -6.02 2.95 -4.22
N CYS A 47 -5.79 1.68 -4.59
CA CYS A 47 -4.71 0.90 -3.98
C CYS A 47 -3.30 1.29 -4.50
N THR A 48 -2.86 2.45 -4.05
CA THR A 48 -1.56 3.09 -4.25
C THR A 48 -1.31 4.02 -3.06
N PHE A 49 -0.06 4.39 -2.76
CA PHE A 49 0.22 5.34 -1.68
C PHE A 49 -0.41 6.70 -1.94
N ARG A 50 -0.43 7.15 -3.21
CA ARG A 50 -1.13 8.38 -3.62
C ARG A 50 -2.65 8.29 -3.49
N GLY A 51 -3.23 7.13 -3.77
CA GLY A 51 -4.68 6.92 -3.75
C GLY A 51 -5.26 6.81 -2.35
N MET A 52 -4.44 6.51 -1.34
CA MET A 52 -4.87 6.46 0.06
C MET A 52 -4.28 7.60 0.90
N SER A 53 -3.51 8.52 0.31
CA SER A 53 -2.86 9.63 1.01
C SER A 53 -3.84 10.54 1.76
N GLY A 54 -3.36 11.36 2.68
CA GLY A 54 -4.18 12.34 3.41
C GLY A 54 -4.98 13.27 2.48
N ALA A 55 -4.43 13.61 1.32
CA ALA A 55 -5.12 14.44 0.31
C ALA A 55 -6.34 13.75 -0.35
N THR A 56 -6.37 12.42 -0.39
CA THR A 56 -7.41 11.63 -1.05
C THR A 56 -8.23 10.77 -0.09
N VAL A 57 -7.80 10.65 1.16
CA VAL A 57 -8.34 9.71 2.15
C VAL A 57 -9.84 9.87 2.35
N LEU A 58 -10.37 11.10 2.38
CA LEU A 58 -11.81 11.31 2.56
C LEU A 58 -12.62 10.81 1.35
N ASN A 59 -12.11 10.99 0.13
CA ASN A 59 -12.76 10.47 -1.08
C ASN A 59 -12.68 8.94 -1.13
N PHE A 60 -11.51 8.40 -0.80
CA PHE A 60 -11.30 6.97 -0.68
C PHE A 60 -12.27 6.33 0.32
N LEU A 61 -12.39 6.88 1.53
CA LEU A 61 -13.29 6.35 2.56
C LEU A 61 -14.77 6.51 2.20
N ASP A 62 -15.16 7.63 1.58
CA ASP A 62 -16.53 7.83 1.07
C ASP A 62 -16.94 6.74 0.06
N LYS A 63 -16.04 6.42 -0.88
CA LYS A 63 -16.32 5.43 -1.93
C LYS A 63 -16.19 4.00 -1.45
N CYS A 64 -15.13 3.71 -0.69
CA CYS A 64 -14.71 2.35 -0.40
C CYS A 64 -15.16 1.86 0.98
N GLY A 65 -15.58 2.76 1.87
CA GLY A 65 -15.87 2.42 3.25
C GLY A 65 -17.01 1.41 3.47
N HIS A 66 -17.90 1.25 2.49
CA HIS A 66 -19.00 0.29 2.55
C HIS A 66 -18.69 -1.02 1.81
N SER A 67 -17.52 -1.14 1.18
CA SER A 67 -17.13 -2.27 0.32
C SER A 67 -16.51 -3.41 1.13
N GLY A 68 -17.29 -4.02 2.04
CA GLY A 68 -16.88 -5.20 2.80
C GLY A 68 -15.51 -5.06 3.47
N THR A 69 -14.58 -5.96 3.14
CA THR A 69 -13.22 -5.98 3.71
C THR A 69 -12.19 -5.21 2.87
N VAL A 70 -12.60 -4.51 1.80
CA VAL A 70 -11.66 -3.94 0.80
C VAL A 70 -10.73 -2.91 1.43
N VAL A 71 -11.26 -1.96 2.20
CA VAL A 71 -10.43 -0.95 2.90
C VAL A 71 -9.43 -1.63 3.82
N SER A 72 -9.88 -2.61 4.62
CA SER A 72 -9.02 -3.39 5.51
C SER A 72 -7.90 -4.12 4.75
N ASN A 73 -8.22 -4.76 3.63
CA ASN A 73 -7.27 -5.49 2.81
C ASN A 73 -6.23 -4.55 2.16
N MET A 74 -6.66 -3.38 1.67
CA MET A 74 -5.77 -2.37 1.11
C MET A 74 -4.79 -1.82 2.16
N PHE A 75 -5.28 -1.53 3.37
CA PHE A 75 -4.41 -1.14 4.49
C PHE A 75 -3.45 -2.25 4.90
N SER A 76 -3.91 -3.52 4.94
CA SER A 76 -3.06 -4.67 5.25
C SER A 76 -1.93 -4.84 4.22
N CYS A 77 -2.23 -4.59 2.95
CA CYS A 77 -1.22 -4.59 1.89
C CYS A 77 -0.21 -3.46 2.04
N ALA A 78 -0.65 -2.24 2.36
CA ALA A 78 0.23 -1.10 2.54
C ALA A 78 1.14 -1.30 3.77
N SER A 79 0.57 -1.66 4.93
CA SER A 79 1.32 -1.85 6.17
C SER A 79 2.15 -3.14 6.20
N SER A 80 1.87 -4.06 5.27
CA SER A 80 2.36 -5.45 5.31
C SER A 80 2.02 -6.18 6.62
N ASN A 81 1.00 -5.73 7.35
CA ASN A 81 0.66 -6.18 8.70
C ASN A 81 1.84 -6.14 9.69
N VAL A 82 2.77 -5.20 9.51
CA VAL A 82 3.89 -4.95 10.42
C VAL A 82 3.55 -3.79 11.36
N ASP A 83 4.15 -3.81 12.56
CA ASP A 83 4.03 -2.71 13.51
C ASP A 83 5.00 -1.58 13.10
N HIS A 84 4.45 -0.43 12.69
CA HIS A 84 5.21 0.76 12.29
C HIS A 84 5.30 1.82 13.39
N SER A 85 4.94 1.49 14.65
CA SER A 85 4.88 2.46 15.76
C SER A 85 6.16 3.26 15.93
N GLU A 86 7.33 2.61 15.82
CA GLU A 86 8.62 3.29 16.00
C GLU A 86 8.89 4.30 14.87
N CYS A 87 8.56 3.95 13.62
CA CYS A 87 8.65 4.88 12.49
C CYS A 87 7.67 6.04 12.66
N CYS A 88 6.41 5.74 13.01
CA CYS A 88 5.38 6.76 13.19
C CYS A 88 5.69 7.76 14.30
N LYS A 89 6.19 7.29 15.45
CA LYS A 89 6.64 8.16 16.55
C LYS A 89 7.77 9.07 16.08
N ALA A 90 8.75 8.54 15.35
CA ALA A 90 9.85 9.31 14.80
C ALA A 90 9.37 10.35 13.75
N ALA A 91 8.34 10.02 12.98
CA ALA A 91 7.71 10.93 12.01
C ALA A 91 6.80 11.99 12.66
N GLY A 92 6.58 11.94 13.97
CA GLY A 92 5.74 12.90 14.69
C GLY A 92 4.24 12.70 14.45
N VAL A 93 3.79 11.46 14.31
CA VAL A 93 2.36 11.10 14.33
C VAL A 93 1.80 11.34 15.73
N GLN A 94 0.60 11.93 15.83
CA GLN A 94 -0.03 12.17 17.13
C GLN A 94 -0.37 10.86 17.85
N ASP A 95 -0.27 10.83 19.18
CA ASP A 95 -0.53 9.62 19.98
C ASP A 95 -1.88 8.97 19.67
N LYS A 96 -2.93 9.78 19.52
CA LYS A 96 -4.29 9.32 19.19
C LYS A 96 -4.38 8.64 17.80
N CYS A 97 -3.40 8.87 16.93
CA CYS A 97 -3.33 8.37 15.56
C CYS A 97 -2.33 7.19 15.42
N LEU A 98 -1.51 6.88 16.43
CA LEU A 98 -0.56 5.75 16.41
C LEU A 98 -1.24 4.38 16.24
N LEU A 99 -2.52 4.29 16.62
CA LEU A 99 -3.39 3.14 16.34
C LEU A 99 -3.33 2.74 14.85
N TYR A 100 -3.25 3.69 13.93
CA TYR A 100 -3.21 3.41 12.49
C TYR A 100 -1.87 2.85 12.02
N CYS A 101 -0.80 3.01 12.80
CA CYS A 101 0.55 2.47 12.52
C CYS A 101 0.70 0.99 12.82
N THR A 102 -0.21 0.43 13.62
CA THR A 102 -0.15 -0.95 14.12
C THR A 102 -1.25 -1.82 13.51
N THR A 103 -1.80 -1.41 12.37
CA THR A 103 -2.98 -2.06 11.77
C THR A 103 -2.63 -3.44 11.20
N HIS A 104 -2.52 -4.42 12.10
CA HIS A 104 -2.32 -5.85 11.81
C HIS A 104 -3.60 -6.54 11.29
N HIS A 105 -4.75 -5.88 11.41
CA HIS A 105 -6.08 -6.38 11.03
C HIS A 105 -6.89 -5.34 10.24
N GLY A 106 -6.18 -4.41 9.59
CA GLY A 106 -6.78 -3.31 8.86
C GLY A 106 -7.16 -2.10 9.73
N ALA A 107 -7.42 -1.02 9.01
CA ALA A 107 -8.00 0.22 9.48
C ALA A 107 -9.24 0.01 10.39
N PRO A 108 -9.31 0.65 11.58
CA PRO A 108 -10.56 0.78 12.34
C PRO A 108 -11.71 1.26 11.45
N SER A 109 -12.90 0.67 11.58
CA SER A 109 -14.06 1.04 10.76
C SER A 109 -14.71 2.37 11.13
N ASP A 110 -14.20 3.08 12.15
CA ASP A 110 -14.72 4.38 12.57
C ASP A 110 -14.14 5.51 11.71
N TYR A 111 -14.80 5.78 10.59
CA TYR A 111 -14.50 6.86 9.67
C TYR A 111 -14.42 8.25 10.32
N LYS A 112 -15.05 8.48 11.48
CA LYS A 112 -14.93 9.77 12.18
C LYS A 112 -13.56 9.92 12.83
N ALA A 113 -13.00 8.83 13.36
CA ALA A 113 -11.66 8.82 13.92
C ALA A 113 -10.58 9.09 12.84
N TYR A 114 -10.84 8.75 11.56
CA TYR A 114 -9.96 9.09 10.44
C TYR A 114 -9.83 10.59 10.23
N SER A 115 -10.95 11.33 10.29
CA SER A 115 -10.95 12.78 10.05
C SER A 115 -10.03 13.55 11.01
N ALA A 116 -9.88 13.09 12.25
CA ALA A 116 -9.03 13.72 13.26
C ALA A 116 -7.53 13.45 13.07
N CYS A 117 -7.17 12.58 12.13
CA CYS A 117 -5.81 12.09 11.85
C CYS A 117 -5.40 12.32 10.38
N VAL A 118 -6.16 13.13 9.62
CA VAL A 118 -5.88 13.37 8.19
C VAL A 118 -4.45 13.89 7.97
N ASP A 119 -4.01 14.82 8.79
CA ASP A 119 -2.67 15.41 8.72
C ASP A 119 -1.54 14.43 9.08
N ASP A 120 -1.87 13.29 9.71
CA ASP A 120 -0.91 12.24 10.05
C ASP A 120 -0.88 11.11 9.02
N PHE A 121 -1.87 10.97 8.12
CA PHE A 121 -1.90 9.84 7.17
C PHE A 121 -0.71 9.83 6.23
N ASP A 122 -0.25 10.98 5.75
CA ASP A 122 0.93 11.02 4.89
C ASP A 122 2.18 10.53 5.64
N LYS A 123 2.33 10.88 6.92
CA LYS A 123 3.45 10.38 7.75
C LYS A 123 3.37 8.86 7.94
N ILE A 124 2.17 8.35 8.22
CA ILE A 124 1.92 6.92 8.40
C ILE A 124 2.21 6.17 7.09
N HIS A 125 1.72 6.69 5.96
CA HIS A 125 1.89 6.07 4.65
C HIS A 125 3.34 6.11 4.19
N ASN A 126 4.10 7.15 4.50
CA ASN A 126 5.54 7.19 4.24
C ASN A 126 6.30 6.08 4.99
N CYS A 127 5.88 5.72 6.20
CA CYS A 127 6.45 4.57 6.92
C CYS A 127 6.17 3.24 6.21
N PHE A 128 4.93 3.05 5.75
CA PHE A 128 4.51 1.88 5.00
C PHE A 128 5.26 1.76 3.65
N GLU A 129 5.36 2.87 2.92
CA GLU A 129 6.06 2.96 1.64
C GLU A 129 7.54 2.64 1.81
N SER A 130 8.21 3.28 2.78
CA SER A 130 9.63 3.03 3.08
C SER A 130 9.91 1.56 3.45
N TYR A 131 9.00 0.91 4.15
CA TYR A 131 9.10 -0.51 4.46
C TYR A 131 8.99 -1.36 3.20
N LEU A 132 7.97 -1.12 2.38
CA LEU A 132 7.75 -1.84 1.13
C LEU A 132 8.84 -1.60 0.09
N GLU A 133 9.62 -0.52 0.15
CA GLU A 133 10.81 -0.39 -0.70
C GLU A 133 11.80 -1.54 -0.49
N THR A 134 11.92 -2.04 0.74
CA THR A 134 12.95 -3.01 1.14
C THR A 134 12.41 -4.40 1.53
N HIS A 135 11.08 -4.54 1.66
CA HIS A 135 10.43 -5.77 2.11
C HIS A 135 9.33 -6.22 1.14
N PRO A 136 8.92 -7.50 1.18
CA PRO A 136 7.75 -7.97 0.45
C PRO A 136 6.45 -7.51 1.12
N PRO A 137 5.34 -7.42 0.36
CA PRO A 137 4.02 -7.20 0.94
C PRO A 137 3.54 -8.44 1.71
N VAL A 138 2.47 -8.29 2.50
CA VAL A 138 1.86 -9.41 3.25
C VAL A 138 1.35 -10.55 2.38
N ARG A 139 1.09 -10.28 1.08
CA ARG A 139 0.63 -11.26 0.11
C ARG A 139 1.09 -10.84 -1.30
N GLU A 140 1.48 -11.81 -2.12
CA GLU A 140 1.92 -11.65 -3.51
C GLU A 140 1.44 -12.80 -4.40
#